data_AF-A0AAV5A0Q2-F1
#
_entry.id   AF-A0AAV5A0Q2-F1
#
_cell.length_a   1.000
_cell.length_b   1.000
_cell.length_c   1.000
_cell.angle_alpha   90.00
_cell.angle_beta   90.00
_cell.angle_gamma   90.00
#
_symmetry.space_group_name_H-M   'P 1'
#
loop_
_entity.id
_entity.type
_entity.pdbx_description
1 polymer ?
#
loop_
_entity_poly.entity_id
_entity_poly.type
_entity_poly.pdbx_seq_one_letter_code
_entity_poly.pdbx_strand_id
1 'polypeptide(L)'
;MPRTSTVRTITIYPSGINYKLINGSDITDEQLTECAQLFAQNYGIWSDDAPPPLKPGTRVNMTPKRLREQCVGDPAQSVLALCSVPDDEGKDTIIGQAFATARIFVGLPNLSFPLNGVKKALPPP
;
A
#
# COMPACT_ATOMS: atom_id res chain seq x y z
N MET A 1 -15.00 39.30 1.39
CA MET A 1 -14.13 38.64 2.39
C MET A 1 -14.62 37.20 2.57
N PRO A 2 -13.89 36.16 2.15
CA PRO A 2 -14.33 34.79 2.39
C PRO A 2 -13.90 34.35 3.81
N ARG A 3 -14.85 33.80 4.57
CA ARG A 3 -14.63 33.18 5.88
C ARG A 3 -13.97 31.82 5.66
N THR A 4 -12.69 31.71 6.03
CA THR A 4 -11.97 30.43 6.06
C THR A 4 -12.60 29.55 7.14
N SER A 5 -13.40 28.57 6.71
CA SER A 5 -13.96 27.56 7.62
C SER A 5 -12.88 26.53 7.90
N THR A 6 -12.23 26.63 9.05
CA THR A 6 -11.25 25.64 9.50
C THR A 6 -11.99 24.38 9.93
N VAL A 7 -12.06 23.39 9.04
CA VAL A 7 -12.54 22.05 9.40
C VAL A 7 -11.51 21.43 10.35
N ARG A 8 -11.90 21.21 11.60
CA ARG A 8 -11.11 20.44 12.58
C ARG A 8 -11.74 19.06 12.70
N THR A 9 -11.19 18.09 11.99
CA THR A 9 -11.57 16.68 12.14
C THR A 9 -11.07 16.17 13.48
N ILE A 10 -11.97 15.84 14.40
CA ILE A 10 -11.64 15.10 15.63
C ILE A 10 -11.90 13.63 15.34
N THR A 11 -10.83 12.86 15.13
CA THR A 11 -10.93 11.40 15.03
C THR A 11 -10.98 10.83 16.44
N ILE A 12 -12.13 10.31 16.84
CA ILE A 12 -12.29 9.57 18.10
C ILE A 12 -11.83 8.15 17.81
N TYR A 13 -10.64 7.77 18.27
CA TYR A 13 -10.17 6.39 18.21
C TYR A 13 -10.73 5.62 19.42
N PRO A 14 -11.08 4.32 19.28
CA PRO A 14 -11.28 3.49 20.45
C PRO A 14 -10.01 3.56 21.31
N SER A 15 -10.20 3.77 22.61
CA SER A 15 -9.12 3.99 23.57
C SER A 15 -8.10 2.85 23.48
N GLY A 16 -6.90 3.15 22.97
CA GLY A 16 -5.81 2.17 22.83
C GLY A 16 -5.16 2.09 21.45
N ILE A 17 -5.70 2.73 20.40
CA ILE A 17 -5.01 2.73 19.09
C ILE A 17 -3.93 3.81 19.02
N ASN A 18 -2.71 3.40 18.72
CA ASN A 18 -1.55 4.25 18.49
C ASN A 18 -1.22 4.36 16.99
N TYR A 19 -0.93 5.57 16.53
CA TYR A 19 -0.50 5.83 15.15
C TYR A 19 0.92 6.37 15.13
N LYS A 20 1.73 5.84 14.21
CA LYS A 20 3.12 6.28 14.01
C LYS A 20 3.37 6.55 12.53
N LEU A 21 3.94 7.73 12.24
CA LEU A 21 4.45 8.07 10.91
C LEU A 21 5.96 7.92 10.89
N ILE A 22 6.47 7.24 9.88
CA ILE A 22 7.89 6.93 9.71
C ILE A 22 8.28 7.39 8.30
N ASN A 23 9.34 8.20 8.19
CA ASN A 23 9.86 8.60 6.88
C ASN A 23 10.48 7.38 6.19
N GLY A 24 10.41 7.33 4.85
CA GLY A 24 10.91 6.20 4.07
C GLY A 24 12.37 5.84 4.35
N SER A 25 13.21 6.85 4.63
CA SER A 25 14.62 6.67 5.00
C SER A 25 14.83 5.98 6.35
N ASP A 26 13.85 6.09 7.26
CA ASP A 26 13.93 5.56 8.63
C ASP A 26 13.22 4.20 8.77
N ILE A 27 12.69 3.65 7.66
CA ILE A 27 11.99 2.35 7.67
C ILE A 27 13.01 1.21 7.83
N THR A 28 12.88 0.47 8.92
CA THR A 28 13.72 -0.70 9.21
C THR A 28 13.23 -1.95 8.49
N ASP A 29 14.13 -2.92 8.29
CA ASP A 29 13.77 -4.22 7.68
C ASP A 29 12.85 -5.06 8.57
N GLU A 30 12.93 -4.88 9.89
CA GLU A 30 12.02 -5.49 10.87
C GLU A 30 10.58 -5.00 10.66
N GLN A 31 10.39 -3.67 10.54
CA GLN A 31 9.08 -3.08 10.26
C GLN A 31 8.51 -3.55 8.92
N LEU A 32 9.36 -3.68 7.89
CA LEU A 32 8.92 -4.23 6.60
C LEU A 32 8.56 -5.70 6.69
N THR A 33 9.22 -6.46 7.57
CA THR A 33 8.91 -7.87 7.80
C THR A 33 7.56 -8.04 8.48
N GLU A 34 7.31 -7.27 9.53
CA GLU A 34 6.00 -7.21 10.17
C GLU A 34 4.93 -6.76 9.18
N CYS A 35 5.24 -5.75 8.36
CA CYS A 35 4.31 -5.27 7.35
C CYS A 35 3.98 -6.33 6.29
N ALA A 36 4.99 -7.09 5.85
CA ALA A 36 4.81 -8.18 4.89
C ALA A 36 3.96 -9.31 5.48
N GLN A 37 4.13 -9.62 6.77
CA GLN A 37 3.31 -10.61 7.47
C GLN A 37 1.86 -10.15 7.57
N LEU A 38 1.61 -8.91 8.01
CA LEU A 38 0.28 -8.32 8.04
C LEU A 38 -0.36 -8.33 6.64
N PHE A 39 0.43 -8.04 5.61
CA PHE A 39 -0.01 -8.05 4.23
C PHE A 39 -0.48 -9.44 3.79
N ALA A 40 0.35 -10.46 3.99
CA ALA A 40 0.04 -11.83 3.60
C ALA A 40 -1.15 -12.43 4.36
N GLN A 41 -1.49 -11.92 5.55
CA GLN A 41 -2.56 -12.45 6.39
C GLN A 41 -3.92 -11.79 6.12
N ASN A 42 -3.94 -10.47 5.91
CA ASN A 42 -5.17 -9.68 5.94
C ASN A 42 -5.60 -9.11 4.59
N TYR A 43 -4.75 -9.18 3.56
CA TYR A 43 -5.09 -8.65 2.24
C TYR A 43 -5.80 -9.68 1.38
N GLY A 44 -6.10 -9.29 0.15
CA GLY A 44 -6.92 -10.06 -0.79
C GLY A 44 -6.38 -11.45 -1.10
N ILE A 45 -7.27 -12.24 -1.68
CA ILE A 45 -6.98 -13.55 -2.26
C ILE A 45 -7.02 -13.38 -3.78
N TRP A 46 -6.12 -14.06 -4.49
CA TRP A 46 -6.15 -14.07 -5.94
C TRP A 46 -7.44 -14.71 -6.45
N SER A 47 -8.12 -14.02 -7.37
CA SER A 47 -9.30 -14.53 -8.07
C SER A 47 -8.94 -15.74 -8.95
N ASP A 48 -9.96 -16.47 -9.39
CA ASP A 48 -9.84 -17.62 -10.30
C ASP A 48 -9.25 -17.23 -11.66
N ASP A 49 -9.43 -15.98 -12.07
CA ASP A 49 -8.88 -15.42 -13.31
C ASP A 49 -7.43 -14.92 -13.17
N ALA A 50 -6.73 -15.23 -12.07
CA ALA A 50 -5.37 -14.74 -11.84
C ALA A 50 -4.37 -15.30 -12.88
N PRO A 51 -3.58 -14.46 -13.57
CA PRO A 51 -2.64 -14.91 -14.60
C PRO A 51 -1.45 -15.66 -13.97
N PRO A 52 -0.91 -16.71 -14.63
CA PRO A 52 0.30 -17.38 -14.17
C PRO A 52 1.48 -16.39 -14.06
N PRO A 53 2.31 -16.47 -12.99
CA PRO A 53 2.44 -17.55 -12.02
C PRO A 53 1.58 -17.40 -10.74
N LEU A 54 0.64 -16.45 -10.72
CA LEU A 54 -0.24 -16.24 -9.57
C LEU A 54 -1.20 -17.43 -9.45
N LYS A 55 -1.35 -17.94 -8.23
CA LYS A 55 -2.19 -19.11 -7.98
C LYS A 55 -3.57 -18.65 -7.50
N PRO A 56 -4.65 -18.94 -8.25
CA PRO A 56 -6.01 -18.79 -7.76
C PRO A 56 -6.20 -19.32 -6.34
N GLY A 57 -7.00 -18.62 -5.53
CA GLY A 57 -7.31 -19.03 -4.15
C GLY A 57 -6.15 -18.89 -3.16
N THR A 58 -4.95 -18.49 -3.60
CA THR A 58 -3.84 -18.17 -2.71
C THR A 58 -3.88 -16.71 -2.27
N ARG A 59 -3.41 -16.44 -1.05
CA ARG A 59 -3.33 -15.07 -0.53
C ARG A 59 -2.33 -14.25 -1.35
N VAL A 60 -2.67 -12.98 -1.56
CA VAL A 60 -1.73 -12.01 -2.12
C VAL A 60 -0.62 -11.84 -1.09
N ASN A 61 0.59 -12.29 -1.45
CA ASN A 61 1.75 -12.21 -0.59
C ASN A 61 2.82 -11.33 -1.24
N MET A 62 3.46 -10.50 -0.43
CA MET A 62 4.53 -9.61 -0.85
C MET A 62 5.68 -9.77 0.13
N THR A 63 6.86 -10.13 -0.38
CA THR A 63 8.06 -10.25 0.44
C THR A 63 8.51 -8.87 0.93
N PRO A 64 9.23 -8.76 2.06
CA PRO A 64 9.71 -7.47 2.57
C PRO A 64 10.55 -6.71 1.53
N LYS A 65 11.36 -7.45 0.76
CA LYS A 65 12.14 -6.90 -0.35
C LYS A 65 11.25 -6.27 -1.44
N ARG A 66 10.23 -7.00 -1.89
CA ARG A 66 9.27 -6.46 -2.88
C ARG A 66 8.50 -5.27 -2.33
N LEU A 67 8.13 -5.32 -1.06
CA LEU A 67 7.44 -4.24 -0.39
C LEU A 67 8.30 -2.96 -0.37
N ARG A 68 9.59 -3.09 -0.05
CA ARG A 68 10.55 -1.98 -0.14
C ARG A 68 10.67 -1.42 -1.56
N GLU A 69 10.84 -2.29 -2.55
CA GLU A 69 10.99 -1.88 -3.95
C GLU A 69 9.74 -1.20 -4.51
N GLN A 70 8.54 -1.71 -4.21
CA GLN A 70 7.28 -1.22 -4.79
C GLN A 70 6.67 -0.06 -4.00
N CYS A 71 6.76 -0.08 -2.67
CA CYS A 71 6.11 0.90 -1.79
C CYS A 71 7.06 1.95 -1.22
N VAL A 72 8.38 1.72 -1.28
CA VAL A 72 9.43 2.64 -0.77
C VAL A 72 10.53 2.82 -1.83
N GLY A 73 10.16 2.76 -3.11
CA GLY A 73 11.11 2.91 -4.22
C GLY A 73 11.80 4.28 -4.27
N ASP A 74 11.29 5.28 -3.53
CA ASP A 74 11.96 6.55 -3.26
C ASP A 74 11.82 6.90 -1.77
N PRO A 75 12.81 6.54 -0.93
CA PRO A 75 12.73 6.73 0.52
C PRO A 75 12.54 8.19 0.94
N ALA A 76 13.04 9.16 0.16
CA ALA A 76 12.93 10.58 0.48
C ALA A 76 11.53 11.15 0.23
N GLN A 77 10.72 10.47 -0.58
CA GLN A 77 9.35 10.87 -0.92
C GLN A 77 8.30 9.87 -0.41
N SER A 78 8.72 8.92 0.41
CA SER A 78 7.84 7.89 0.96
C SER A 78 7.62 8.08 2.45
N VAL A 79 6.42 7.74 2.92
CA VAL A 79 6.04 7.72 4.33
C VAL A 79 5.29 6.42 4.61
N LEU A 80 5.62 5.80 5.73
CA LEU A 80 4.90 4.65 6.28
C LEU A 80 4.08 5.12 7.47
N ALA A 81 2.77 4.90 7.41
CA ALA A 81 1.86 5.02 8.54
C ALA A 81 1.61 3.64 9.14
N LEU A 82 1.93 3.48 10.43
CA LEU A 82 1.64 2.28 11.21
C LEU A 82 0.54 2.58 12.22
N CYS A 83 -0.28 1.57 12.45
CA CYS A 83 -1.36 1.55 13.42
C CYS A 83 -1.14 0.35 14.35
N SER A 84 -1.00 0.58 15.65
CA SER A 84 -0.77 -0.45 16.65
C SER A 84 -1.76 -0.35 17.82
N VAL A 85 -1.97 -1.46 18.51
CA VAL A 85 -2.76 -1.55 19.75
C VAL A 85 -1.90 -2.26 20.79
N PRO A 86 -1.86 -1.79 22.03
CA PRO A 86 -1.18 -2.50 23.11
C PRO A 86 -1.93 -3.80 23.40
N ASP A 87 -1.18 -4.90 23.38
CA ASP A 87 -1.66 -6.21 23.78
C ASP A 87 -1.81 -6.30 25.31
N ASP A 88 -2.38 -7.40 25.82
CA ASP A 88 -2.58 -7.64 27.27
C ASP A 88 -1.24 -7.63 28.05
N GLU A 89 -0.13 -7.91 27.36
CA GLU A 89 1.24 -7.85 27.90
C GLU A 89 1.89 -6.45 27.79
N GLY A 90 1.17 -5.45 27.26
CA GLY A 90 1.67 -4.09 27.04
C GLY A 90 2.57 -3.94 25.81
N LYS A 91 2.65 -4.96 24.95
CA LYS A 91 3.40 -4.91 23.68
C LYS A 91 2.52 -4.34 22.56
N ASP A 92 3.05 -3.40 21.80
CA ASP A 92 2.34 -2.86 20.63
C ASP A 92 2.26 -3.91 19.50
N THR A 93 1.05 -4.36 19.20
CA THR A 93 0.75 -5.23 18.06
C THR A 93 0.29 -4.37 16.89
N ILE A 94 0.96 -4.49 15.73
CA ILE A 94 0.57 -3.77 14.52
C ILE A 94 -0.73 -4.38 13.98
N ILE A 95 -1.75 -3.53 13.84
CA ILE A 95 -3.07 -3.89 13.32
C ILE A 95 -3.33 -3.28 11.93
N GLY A 96 -2.46 -2.37 11.47
CA GLY A 96 -2.64 -1.71 10.18
C GLY A 96 -1.40 -0.99 9.69
N GLN A 97 -1.30 -0.87 8.37
CA GLN A 97 -0.22 -0.16 7.70
C GLN A 97 -0.72 0.53 6.43
N ALA A 98 -0.12 1.67 6.11
CA ALA A 98 -0.30 2.33 4.83
C ALA A 98 1.04 2.93 4.36
N PHE A 99 1.34 2.75 3.09
CA PHE A 99 2.49 3.37 2.43
C PHE A 99 1.97 4.48 1.52
N ALA A 100 2.62 5.64 1.58
CA ALA A 100 2.38 6.74 0.68
C ALA A 100 3.69 7.16 0.04
N THR A 101 3.70 7.29 -1.28
CA THR A 101 4.85 7.83 -2.02
C THR A 101 4.39 8.96 -2.91
N ALA A 102 4.96 10.15 -2.74
CA ALA A 102 4.71 11.27 -3.63
C ALA A 102 5.44 11.03 -4.96
N ARG A 103 4.69 11.11 -6.08
CA ARG A 103 5.23 11.01 -7.43
C ARG A 103 4.69 12.16 -8.26
N ILE A 104 5.57 12.84 -8.99
CA ILE A 104 5.18 13.84 -9.97
C ILE A 104 4.85 13.07 -11.26
N PHE A 105 3.58 13.07 -11.64
CA PHE A 105 3.20 12.58 -12.96
C PHE A 105 3.41 13.68 -13.99
N VAL A 106 4.55 13.65 -14.67
CA VAL A 106 4.77 14.50 -15.84
C VAL A 106 4.09 13.80 -17.01
N GLY A 107 2.92 14.30 -17.40
CA GLY A 107 2.21 13.81 -18.58
C GLY A 107 3.12 13.89 -19.80
N LEU A 108 3.53 12.74 -20.33
CA LEU A 108 4.26 12.72 -21.60
C LEU A 108 3.26 13.15 -22.69
N PRO A 109 3.56 14.20 -23.48
CA PRO A 109 2.59 14.74 -24.44
C PRO A 109 2.20 13.76 -25.54
N ASN A 110 2.87 12.60 -25.70
CA ASN A 110 2.60 11.62 -26.75
C ASN A 110 3.06 10.20 -26.38
N LEU A 111 2.41 9.54 -25.41
CA LEU A 111 2.52 8.10 -25.25
C LEU A 111 1.14 7.47 -25.33
N SER A 112 0.80 7.01 -26.54
CA SER A 112 -0.14 5.91 -26.70
C SER A 112 0.40 4.74 -25.88
N PHE A 113 -0.28 4.38 -24.79
CA PHE A 113 -0.02 3.12 -24.10
C PHE A 113 -0.09 1.99 -25.14
N PRO A 114 0.98 1.19 -25.33
CA PRO A 114 0.85 0.01 -26.16
C PRO A 114 -0.11 -0.94 -25.43
N LEU A 115 -1.32 -1.07 -25.95
CA LEU A 115 -2.22 -2.19 -25.67
C LEU A 115 -1.57 -3.46 -26.25
N ASN A 116 -0.51 -3.95 -25.60
CA ASN A 116 -0.04 -5.30 -25.83
C ASN A 116 -1.09 -6.25 -25.23
N GLY A 117 -1.98 -6.79 -26.06
CA GLY A 117 -2.65 -8.04 -25.70
C GLY A 117 -4.06 -8.33 -26.17
N VAL A 118 -4.72 -7.55 -27.03
CA VAL A 118 -6.01 -7.98 -27.62
C VAL A 118 -6.01 -7.80 -29.13
N LYS A 119 -5.36 -8.73 -29.85
CA LYS A 119 -5.74 -9.03 -31.23
C LYS A 119 -7.03 -9.85 -31.19
N LYS A 120 -8.19 -9.19 -31.19
CA LYS A 120 -9.43 -9.82 -31.64
C LYS A 120 -9.68 -9.32 -33.06
N ALA A 121 -9.29 -10.12 -34.04
CA ALA A 121 -9.65 -9.89 -35.42
C ALA A 121 -11.19 -9.93 -35.52
N LEU A 122 -11.80 -8.84 -36.00
CA LEU A 122 -13.15 -8.91 -36.54
C LEU A 122 -13.08 -9.62 -37.90
N PRO A 123 -14.00 -10.56 -38.21
CA PRO A 123 -14.12 -11.08 -39.55
C PRO A 123 -14.70 -10.00 -40.50
N PRO A 124 -14.24 -9.95 -41.76
CA PRO A 124 -14.74 -9.02 -42.78
C PRO A 124 -16.20 -9.35 -43.20
N PRO A 125 -16.89 -8.38 -43.85
CA PRO A 125 -18.35 -8.36 -44.01
C PRO A 125 -18.94 -9.49 -44.84
#